data_AF-A0A2G5K8D7-F1
#
_entry.id   AF-A0A2G5K8D7-F1
#
_cell.length_a   1.000
_cell.length_b   1.000
_cell.length_c   1.000
_cell.angle_alpha   90.00
_cell.angle_beta   90.00
_cell.angle_gamma   90.00
#
_symmetry.space_group_name_H-M   'P 1'
#
loop_
_entity.id
_entity.type
_entity.pdbx_description
1 polymer ?
#
loop_
_entity_poly.entity_id
_entity_poly.type
_entity_poly.pdbx_seq_one_letter_code
_entity_poly.pdbx_strand_id
1 'polypeptide(L)'
;MRKVYFLIASMTTLIFSCSDETTVYEDPNNNDNLRLESNETLLENSVLYDKSGVLDILDENTITGKYASSAKAQPAGDYPLTLVAQVDVPSFQGGENLTASHVVVAGDYAYVSYNTVDAGFVGAVDIINVKNPRNPRVTSRLYYTNADINAIDYDNGYVYLAGGVDSEQSVTATANSFVAKIYAPDGRFDLDAGITYGFQDGYNATDIEVISDKIIVTSGQNGFVRVYNKSDLSTVVEAPYSDLRALAANETNIAVLDASAGVSILDQSLNTIKDISIDSDFGINTKRTLDYYGENIIVSEGSKGAGIYNGSTGDFVEYIPILLDPETVDDADVVTNAVATNDNVLLMANGGAGLSLSEDKDNADTSIVGIIQLEGSINFVASKDDYIFAASGLEGLQIIKLNRPDESLVARCSNLSGYSGSSNLNVPVSSNESYRGSKRFFDFDVRGSLLLCGSWTVRNEVTVHENALFEMNGNFAVARNSRRGDVTVKSGATLRIEGNLTIYGDLNLEDGASIEFIGENNAVNIFGSVNRTGETTVTGTFLDVKDKF
;
A
#
# COMPACT_ATOMS: atom_id res chain seq x y z
N MET A 1 -58.49 71.35 -27.32
CA MET A 1 -59.07 69.99 -27.28
C MET A 1 -58.19 69.09 -28.13
N ARG A 2 -57.26 68.36 -27.50
CA ARG A 2 -56.18 67.63 -28.18
C ARG A 2 -56.30 66.15 -27.81
N LYS A 3 -56.39 65.31 -28.84
CA LYS A 3 -56.55 63.84 -28.76
C LYS A 3 -55.35 63.21 -28.07
N VAL A 4 -55.58 62.33 -27.10
CA VAL A 4 -54.55 61.49 -26.48
C VAL A 4 -54.89 60.04 -26.76
N TYR A 5 -53.92 59.32 -27.33
CA TYR A 5 -54.00 57.91 -27.70
C TYR A 5 -53.76 57.04 -26.46
N PHE A 6 -54.58 56.00 -26.28
CA PHE A 6 -54.33 54.93 -25.31
C PHE A 6 -53.20 54.03 -25.81
N LEU A 7 -52.12 53.96 -25.03
CA LEU A 7 -51.04 52.97 -25.19
C LEU A 7 -51.31 51.86 -24.17
N ILE A 8 -51.62 50.65 -24.66
CA ILE A 8 -51.76 49.46 -23.84
C ILE A 8 -50.34 48.92 -23.59
N ALA A 9 -49.87 49.02 -22.34
CA ALA A 9 -48.66 48.35 -21.89
C ALA A 9 -49.03 46.93 -21.44
N SER A 10 -48.58 45.92 -22.19
CA SER A 10 -48.65 44.50 -21.79
C SER A 10 -47.62 44.26 -20.70
N MET A 11 -48.09 44.04 -19.47
CA MET A 11 -47.27 43.68 -18.32
C MET A 11 -47.11 42.16 -18.31
N THR A 12 -45.97 41.66 -18.81
CA THR A 12 -45.63 40.23 -18.78
C THR A 12 -45.17 39.88 -17.37
N THR A 13 -46.04 39.25 -16.59
CA THR A 13 -45.69 38.63 -15.31
C THR A 13 -44.89 37.35 -15.57
N LEU A 14 -43.59 37.37 -15.24
CA LEU A 14 -42.77 36.16 -15.15
C LEU A 14 -43.23 35.37 -13.92
N ILE A 15 -43.92 34.26 -14.17
CA ILE A 15 -44.23 33.27 -13.15
C ILE A 15 -42.97 32.40 -13.04
N PHE A 16 -42.22 32.56 -11.94
CA PHE A 16 -41.22 31.57 -11.55
C PHE A 16 -41.98 30.31 -11.13
N SER A 17 -42.02 29.32 -12.02
CA SER A 17 -42.33 27.94 -11.64
C SER A 17 -41.08 27.40 -10.96
N CYS A 18 -41.13 27.18 -9.64
CA CYS A 18 -40.24 26.19 -9.03
C CYS A 18 -40.60 24.86 -9.68
N SER A 19 -39.66 24.24 -10.40
CA SER A 19 -39.76 22.81 -10.66
C SER A 19 -39.55 22.14 -9.32
N ASP A 20 -40.57 21.47 -8.80
CA ASP A 20 -40.37 20.48 -7.76
C ASP A 20 -39.47 19.39 -8.37
N GLU A 21 -38.16 19.47 -8.12
CA GLU A 21 -37.31 18.31 -8.28
C GLU A 21 -37.76 17.32 -7.23
N THR A 22 -38.25 16.17 -7.70
CA THR A 22 -38.69 15.10 -6.83
C THR A 22 -37.43 14.53 -6.19
N THR A 23 -37.19 14.82 -4.92
CA THR A 23 -36.12 14.18 -4.16
C THR A 23 -36.40 12.68 -4.15
N VAL A 24 -35.56 11.90 -4.83
CA VAL A 24 -35.66 10.44 -4.83
C VAL A 24 -34.94 9.97 -3.57
N TYR A 25 -35.68 9.33 -2.67
CA TYR A 25 -35.08 8.74 -1.48
C TYR A 25 -34.64 7.31 -1.77
N GLU A 26 -33.43 6.96 -1.36
CA GLU A 26 -32.79 5.70 -1.66
C GLU A 26 -32.53 4.87 -0.39
N ASP A 27 -32.70 3.55 -0.48
CA ASP A 27 -32.32 2.61 0.58
C ASP A 27 -30.85 2.18 0.36
N PRO A 28 -29.94 2.41 1.34
CA PRO A 28 -28.54 1.95 1.27
C PRO A 28 -28.40 0.43 1.16
N ASN A 29 -29.44 -0.34 1.50
CA ASN A 29 -29.49 -1.80 1.32
C ASN A 29 -30.17 -2.22 0.00
N ASN A 30 -30.58 -1.27 -0.85
CA ASN A 30 -31.19 -1.61 -2.13
C ASN A 30 -30.11 -2.15 -3.10
N ASN A 31 -30.46 -3.22 -3.81
CA ASN A 31 -29.66 -3.81 -4.88
C ASN A 31 -29.43 -2.85 -6.07
N ASP A 32 -30.16 -1.73 -6.13
CA ASP A 32 -29.91 -0.69 -7.13
C ASP A 32 -28.65 0.13 -6.81
N ASN A 33 -28.29 0.28 -5.52
CA ASN A 33 -27.14 1.08 -5.06
C ASN A 33 -25.93 0.25 -4.66
N LEU A 34 -26.16 -1.04 -4.39
CA LEU A 34 -25.12 -2.02 -4.11
C LEU A 34 -25.01 -2.97 -5.27
N ARG A 35 -23.82 -3.04 -5.88
CA ARG A 35 -23.55 -4.00 -6.94
C ARG A 35 -22.36 -4.88 -6.57
N LEU A 36 -22.61 -6.18 -6.49
CA LEU A 36 -21.56 -7.18 -6.35
C LEU A 36 -21.04 -7.61 -7.72
N GLU A 37 -19.73 -7.56 -7.91
CA GLU A 37 -19.06 -8.17 -9.05
C GLU A 37 -18.43 -9.49 -8.64
N SER A 38 -18.89 -10.56 -9.28
CA SER A 38 -18.42 -11.92 -9.07
C SER A 38 -17.95 -12.58 -10.36
N ASN A 39 -17.87 -11.84 -11.47
CA ASN A 39 -17.30 -12.35 -12.72
C ASN A 39 -15.79 -12.49 -12.58
N GLU A 40 -15.33 -13.73 -12.42
CA GLU A 40 -13.91 -14.06 -12.25
C GLU A 40 -13.02 -13.45 -13.33
N THR A 41 -13.47 -13.38 -14.59
CA THR A 41 -12.65 -12.81 -15.67
C THR A 41 -12.42 -11.31 -15.47
N LEU A 42 -13.44 -10.56 -15.02
CA LEU A 42 -13.28 -9.13 -14.75
C LEU A 42 -12.38 -8.89 -13.53
N LEU A 43 -12.55 -9.71 -12.49
CA LEU A 43 -11.76 -9.63 -11.27
C LEU A 43 -10.29 -10.01 -11.51
N GLU A 44 -10.02 -11.09 -12.24
CA GLU A 44 -8.66 -11.51 -12.60
C GLU A 44 -7.94 -10.47 -13.46
N ASN A 45 -8.64 -9.86 -14.43
CA ASN A 45 -8.08 -8.82 -15.29
C ASN A 45 -7.82 -7.50 -14.55
N SER A 46 -8.30 -7.35 -13.31
CA SER A 46 -7.98 -6.17 -12.47
C SER A 46 -6.56 -6.22 -11.90
N VAL A 47 -5.85 -7.35 -12.01
CA VAL A 47 -4.47 -7.47 -11.55
C VAL A 47 -3.51 -7.22 -12.71
N LEU A 48 -2.74 -6.14 -12.61
CA LEU A 48 -1.81 -5.68 -13.64
C LEU A 48 -0.37 -6.02 -13.26
N TYR A 49 0.41 -6.43 -14.26
CA TYR A 49 1.82 -6.79 -14.08
C TYR A 49 2.77 -5.89 -14.87
N ASP A 50 2.28 -4.93 -15.66
CA ASP A 50 3.11 -4.16 -16.60
C ASP A 50 4.27 -3.41 -15.92
N LYS A 51 4.07 -2.97 -14.67
CA LYS A 51 5.08 -2.27 -13.87
C LYS A 51 5.85 -3.18 -12.92
N SER A 52 5.44 -4.44 -12.73
CA SER A 52 6.02 -5.37 -11.77
C SER A 52 7.53 -5.58 -11.97
N GLY A 53 8.25 -5.74 -10.86
CA GLY A 53 9.67 -6.06 -10.82
C GLY A 53 10.46 -5.23 -9.84
N VAL A 54 11.78 -5.27 -9.98
CA VAL A 54 12.72 -4.64 -9.05
C VAL A 54 12.41 -3.15 -8.92
N LEU A 55 12.22 -2.72 -7.66
CA LEU A 55 12.02 -1.33 -7.32
C LEU A 55 13.34 -0.70 -6.89
N ASP A 56 13.53 0.54 -7.32
CA ASP A 56 14.64 1.39 -6.90
C ASP A 56 14.24 2.20 -5.66
N ILE A 57 15.25 2.63 -4.91
CA ILE A 57 15.09 3.59 -3.82
C ILE A 57 15.97 4.81 -4.11
N LEU A 58 15.35 5.99 -4.15
CA LEU A 58 16.03 7.27 -4.24
C LEU A 58 16.42 7.73 -2.84
N ASP A 59 17.69 7.54 -2.50
CA ASP A 59 18.25 8.02 -1.23
C ASP A 59 18.67 9.50 -1.33
N GLU A 60 18.89 10.14 -0.18
CA GLU A 60 19.28 11.56 -0.09
C GLU A 60 20.57 11.88 -0.87
N ASN A 61 21.54 10.97 -0.89
CA ASN A 61 22.80 11.19 -1.62
C ASN A 61 22.59 11.13 -3.14
N THR A 62 21.63 10.31 -3.60
CA THR A 62 21.18 10.30 -5.00
C THR A 62 20.44 11.59 -5.35
N ILE A 63 19.48 12.02 -4.52
CA ILE A 63 18.69 13.25 -4.72
C ILE A 63 19.60 14.49 -4.82
N THR A 64 20.58 14.60 -3.92
CA THR A 64 21.52 15.74 -3.87
C THR A 64 22.63 15.67 -4.93
N GLY A 65 22.66 14.63 -5.79
CA GLY A 65 23.67 14.46 -6.83
C GLY A 65 25.08 14.18 -6.30
N LYS A 66 25.20 13.75 -5.04
CA LYS A 66 26.49 13.47 -4.40
C LYS A 66 27.26 12.35 -5.12
N TYR A 67 26.56 11.34 -5.62
CA TYR A 67 27.19 10.27 -6.41
C TYR A 67 27.63 10.74 -7.80
N ALA A 68 26.95 11.72 -8.40
CA ALA A 68 27.33 12.26 -9.72
C ALA A 68 28.65 13.07 -9.65
N SER A 69 28.98 13.62 -8.49
CA SER A 69 30.18 14.43 -8.25
C SER A 69 31.31 13.69 -7.53
N SER A 70 31.07 12.48 -7.03
CA SER A 70 32.05 11.70 -6.27
C SER A 70 32.77 10.66 -7.15
N ALA A 71 34.08 10.47 -6.92
CA ALA A 71 34.84 9.37 -7.51
C ALA A 71 34.56 8.01 -6.83
N LYS A 72 33.64 7.96 -5.85
CA LYS A 72 33.28 6.75 -5.12
C LYS A 72 32.05 6.12 -5.77
N ALA A 73 32.11 4.81 -6.01
CA ALA A 73 30.95 4.05 -6.45
C ALA A 73 29.84 4.12 -5.40
N GLN A 74 28.59 4.24 -5.84
CA GLN A 74 27.43 4.14 -4.97
C GLN A 74 27.43 2.75 -4.29
N PRO A 75 27.29 2.67 -2.95
CA PRO A 75 27.18 1.38 -2.27
C PRO A 75 25.86 0.69 -2.64
N ALA A 76 25.84 -0.64 -2.57
CA ALA A 76 24.59 -1.38 -2.72
C ALA A 76 23.64 -1.08 -1.55
N GLY A 77 22.38 -0.79 -1.84
CA GLY A 77 21.39 -0.41 -0.82
C GLY A 77 20.80 -1.62 -0.10
N ASP A 78 20.25 -1.43 1.10
CA ASP A 78 19.96 -2.52 2.05
C ASP A 78 18.57 -3.16 1.89
N TYR A 79 17.70 -2.58 1.05
CA TYR A 79 16.32 -3.00 0.85
C TYR A 79 16.08 -3.43 -0.60
N PRO A 80 16.14 -4.75 -0.89
CA PRO A 80 15.88 -5.30 -2.21
C PRO A 80 14.38 -5.42 -2.46
N LEU A 81 13.73 -4.35 -2.90
CA LEU A 81 12.28 -4.31 -3.08
C LEU A 81 11.83 -4.83 -4.45
N THR A 82 10.63 -5.40 -4.52
CA THR A 82 9.99 -5.81 -5.78
C THR A 82 8.51 -5.44 -5.78
N LEU A 83 8.04 -4.79 -6.84
CA LEU A 83 6.62 -4.65 -7.12
C LEU A 83 6.09 -5.97 -7.66
N VAL A 84 5.24 -6.63 -6.87
CA VAL A 84 4.62 -7.90 -7.24
C VAL A 84 3.61 -7.68 -8.36
N ALA A 85 2.64 -6.80 -8.12
CA ALA A 85 1.55 -6.48 -9.01
C ALA A 85 0.90 -5.15 -8.60
N GLN A 86 0.09 -4.61 -9.49
CA GLN A 86 -0.86 -3.54 -9.19
C GLN A 86 -2.27 -4.11 -9.27
N VAL A 87 -3.19 -3.61 -8.45
CA VAL A 87 -4.63 -3.89 -8.60
C VAL A 87 -5.32 -2.61 -9.03
N ASP A 88 -5.90 -2.66 -10.22
CA ASP A 88 -6.52 -1.52 -10.89
C ASP A 88 -7.74 -1.01 -10.11
N VAL A 89 -7.94 0.31 -10.20
CA VAL A 89 -9.05 0.97 -9.52
C VAL A 89 -10.38 0.44 -10.07
N PRO A 90 -11.34 0.08 -9.20
CA PRO A 90 -12.70 -0.20 -9.62
C PRO A 90 -13.29 0.95 -10.44
N SER A 91 -13.85 0.65 -11.62
CA SER A 91 -14.52 1.65 -12.45
C SER A 91 -15.88 1.15 -12.90
N PHE A 92 -16.88 2.03 -12.88
CA PHE A 92 -18.25 1.78 -13.32
C PHE A 92 -18.93 3.11 -13.67
N GLN A 93 -20.10 3.04 -14.32
CA GLN A 93 -20.84 4.24 -14.70
C GLN A 93 -21.23 5.07 -13.46
N GLY A 94 -20.73 6.30 -13.38
CA GLY A 94 -20.92 7.20 -12.22
C GLY A 94 -19.87 7.04 -11.13
N GLY A 95 -18.91 6.11 -11.28
CA GLY A 95 -17.81 5.85 -10.36
C GLY A 95 -16.47 5.74 -11.09
N GLU A 96 -16.21 6.65 -12.04
CA GLU A 96 -15.02 6.61 -12.89
C GLU A 96 -13.75 7.17 -12.22
N ASN A 97 -13.88 7.98 -11.16
CA ASN A 97 -12.78 8.69 -10.48
C ASN A 97 -12.53 8.20 -9.05
N LEU A 98 -12.71 6.90 -8.81
CA LEU A 98 -12.42 6.32 -7.51
C LEU A 98 -10.92 6.38 -7.20
N THR A 99 -10.59 6.49 -5.92
CA THR A 99 -9.21 6.44 -5.44
C THR A 99 -9.11 5.46 -4.28
N ALA A 100 -8.03 4.68 -4.25
CA ALA A 100 -7.78 3.78 -3.13
C ALA A 100 -7.52 4.60 -1.86
N SER A 101 -8.31 4.36 -0.80
CA SER A 101 -8.37 5.22 0.39
C SER A 101 -7.83 4.55 1.67
N HIS A 102 -7.95 3.24 1.79
CA HIS A 102 -7.46 2.45 2.94
C HIS A 102 -7.25 0.99 2.52
N VAL A 103 -6.30 0.31 3.17
CA VAL A 103 -6.03 -1.11 3.04
C VAL A 103 -5.84 -1.74 4.40
N VAL A 104 -6.49 -2.88 4.66
CA VAL A 104 -6.18 -3.77 5.79
C VAL A 104 -5.80 -5.15 5.28
N VAL A 105 -4.94 -5.88 6.01
CA VAL A 105 -4.46 -7.22 5.62
C VAL A 105 -4.70 -8.24 6.73
N ALA A 106 -5.60 -9.18 6.46
CA ALA A 106 -5.98 -10.23 7.40
C ALA A 106 -5.82 -11.62 6.76
N GLY A 107 -5.02 -12.48 7.40
CA GLY A 107 -4.67 -13.79 6.88
C GLY A 107 -4.13 -13.72 5.44
N ASP A 108 -4.81 -14.45 4.55
CA ASP A 108 -4.46 -14.61 3.14
C ASP A 108 -4.99 -13.48 2.23
N TYR A 109 -5.63 -12.44 2.79
CA TYR A 109 -6.35 -11.42 2.03
C TYR A 109 -5.96 -9.98 2.39
N ALA A 110 -5.98 -9.12 1.39
CA ALA A 110 -5.99 -7.67 1.53
C ALA A 110 -7.39 -7.14 1.17
N TYR A 111 -7.87 -6.18 1.94
CA TYR A 111 -9.17 -5.53 1.76
C TYR A 111 -8.94 -4.06 1.50
N VAL A 112 -9.43 -3.54 0.38
CA VAL A 112 -9.15 -2.17 -0.07
C VAL A 112 -10.44 -1.40 -0.20
N SER A 113 -10.52 -0.23 0.43
CA SER A 113 -11.62 0.70 0.22
C SER A 113 -11.27 1.75 -0.82
N TYR A 114 -12.32 2.23 -1.50
CA TYR A 114 -12.23 3.30 -2.49
C TYR A 114 -13.33 4.34 -2.25
N ASN A 115 -12.98 5.60 -2.43
CA ASN A 115 -13.90 6.74 -2.39
C ASN A 115 -13.61 7.70 -3.56
N THR A 116 -14.47 8.70 -3.75
CA THR A 116 -14.16 9.82 -4.65
C THR A 116 -13.58 11.01 -3.90
N VAL A 117 -12.90 11.89 -4.63
CA VAL A 117 -12.41 13.18 -4.10
C VAL A 117 -13.50 14.27 -4.22
N ASP A 118 -14.52 14.03 -5.04
CA ASP A 118 -15.58 15.00 -5.32
C ASP A 118 -16.72 14.90 -4.27
N ALA A 119 -17.63 15.87 -4.27
CA ALA A 119 -18.74 15.92 -3.30
C ALA A 119 -19.82 14.81 -3.48
N GLY A 120 -19.62 13.89 -4.42
CA GLY A 120 -20.54 12.79 -4.68
C GLY A 120 -20.16 11.57 -3.86
N PHE A 121 -21.12 10.98 -3.17
CA PHE A 121 -20.90 9.76 -2.39
C PHE A 121 -20.84 8.54 -3.30
N VAL A 122 -19.64 8.08 -3.67
CA VAL A 122 -19.45 6.91 -4.53
C VAL A 122 -18.22 6.15 -4.09
N GLY A 123 -18.33 4.84 -3.99
CA GLY A 123 -17.30 4.02 -3.38
C GLY A 123 -17.24 2.61 -3.91
N ALA A 124 -16.19 1.92 -3.53
CA ALA A 124 -16.05 0.49 -3.80
C ALA A 124 -15.20 -0.18 -2.72
N VAL A 125 -15.24 -1.51 -2.73
CA VAL A 125 -14.39 -2.35 -1.89
C VAL A 125 -13.92 -3.56 -2.68
N ASP A 126 -12.61 -3.82 -2.63
CA ASP A 126 -12.02 -5.05 -3.16
C ASP A 126 -11.58 -5.99 -2.03
N ILE A 127 -11.79 -7.29 -2.26
CA ILE A 127 -11.13 -8.36 -1.51
C ILE A 127 -10.13 -9.03 -2.45
N ILE A 128 -8.88 -9.10 -2.02
CA ILE A 128 -7.76 -9.55 -2.85
C ILE A 128 -7.07 -10.69 -2.12
N ASN A 129 -7.05 -11.88 -2.72
CA ASN A 129 -6.24 -12.99 -2.22
C ASN A 129 -4.77 -12.71 -2.53
N VAL A 130 -3.95 -12.68 -1.49
CA VAL A 130 -2.50 -12.40 -1.54
C VAL A 130 -1.67 -13.57 -1.00
N LYS A 131 -2.30 -14.72 -0.71
CA LYS A 131 -1.63 -15.95 -0.24
C LYS A 131 -0.47 -16.37 -1.15
N ASN A 132 -0.72 -16.34 -2.46
CA ASN A 132 0.33 -16.56 -3.44
C ASN A 132 0.87 -15.21 -3.90
N PRO A 133 2.02 -14.77 -3.39
CA PRO A 133 2.58 -13.47 -3.73
C PRO A 133 3.13 -13.40 -5.15
N ARG A 134 3.04 -14.47 -5.96
CA ARG A 134 3.37 -14.45 -7.39
C ARG A 134 2.13 -14.36 -8.26
N ASN A 135 0.96 -14.48 -7.66
CA ASN A 135 -0.31 -14.51 -8.36
C ASN A 135 -1.44 -13.99 -7.46
N PRO A 136 -1.39 -12.71 -7.02
CA PRO A 136 -2.52 -12.10 -6.33
C PRO A 136 -3.75 -12.09 -7.23
N ARG A 137 -4.95 -12.14 -6.62
CA ARG A 137 -6.23 -12.19 -7.35
C ARG A 137 -7.29 -11.41 -6.61
N VAL A 138 -8.01 -10.53 -7.31
CA VAL A 138 -9.26 -9.98 -6.78
C VAL A 138 -10.29 -11.10 -6.73
N THR A 139 -10.84 -11.39 -5.55
CA THR A 139 -11.82 -12.47 -5.35
C THR A 139 -13.24 -11.97 -5.25
N SER A 140 -13.43 -10.69 -4.92
CA SER A 140 -14.74 -10.07 -4.82
C SER A 140 -14.61 -8.55 -4.89
N ARG A 141 -15.59 -7.90 -5.51
CA ARG A 141 -15.67 -6.44 -5.58
C ARG A 141 -17.09 -5.97 -5.32
N LEU A 142 -17.26 -5.04 -4.39
CA LEU A 142 -18.53 -4.43 -4.04
C LEU A 142 -18.51 -2.95 -4.43
N TYR A 143 -19.51 -2.50 -5.16
CA TYR A 143 -19.70 -1.10 -5.53
C TYR A 143 -20.80 -0.46 -4.69
N TYR A 144 -20.56 0.78 -4.26
CA TYR A 144 -21.53 1.68 -3.65
C TYR A 144 -21.74 2.87 -4.59
N THR A 145 -22.95 3.07 -5.09
CA THR A 145 -23.25 4.20 -5.99
C THR A 145 -23.69 5.46 -5.25
N ASN A 146 -23.90 5.36 -3.93
CA ASN A 146 -24.44 6.44 -3.09
C ASN A 146 -23.68 6.60 -1.76
N ALA A 147 -22.52 5.97 -1.60
CA ALA A 147 -21.71 6.03 -0.38
C ALA A 147 -20.21 6.04 -0.68
N ASP A 148 -19.46 6.91 0.00
CA ASP A 148 -17.99 6.88 0.02
C ASP A 148 -17.51 5.87 1.06
N ILE A 149 -16.44 5.12 0.74
CA ILE A 149 -15.80 4.20 1.68
C ILE A 149 -14.40 4.71 2.02
N ASN A 150 -14.25 5.23 3.24
CA ASN A 150 -13.04 5.94 3.69
C ASN A 150 -12.05 5.05 4.43
N ALA A 151 -12.56 4.04 5.12
CA ALA A 151 -11.78 3.10 5.89
C ALA A 151 -12.43 1.72 5.96
N ILE A 152 -11.58 0.70 6.16
CA ILE A 152 -11.97 -0.70 6.15
C ILE A 152 -11.18 -1.47 7.20
N ASP A 153 -11.85 -2.38 7.88
CA ASP A 153 -11.24 -3.39 8.73
C ASP A 153 -11.89 -4.76 8.49
N TYR A 154 -11.25 -5.84 8.94
CA TYR A 154 -11.74 -7.20 8.82
C TYR A 154 -11.53 -7.99 10.11
N ASP A 155 -12.57 -8.69 10.54
CA ASP A 155 -12.43 -9.71 11.57
C ASP A 155 -13.43 -10.86 11.41
N ASN A 156 -12.95 -12.09 11.65
CA ASN A 156 -13.75 -13.31 11.76
C ASN A 156 -14.85 -13.48 10.70
N GLY A 157 -14.49 -13.29 9.42
CA GLY A 157 -15.43 -13.47 8.31
C GLY A 157 -16.32 -12.26 8.02
N TYR A 158 -16.10 -11.12 8.68
CA TYR A 158 -16.82 -9.88 8.42
C TYR A 158 -15.87 -8.77 7.98
N VAL A 159 -16.29 -8.04 6.96
CA VAL A 159 -15.71 -6.76 6.57
C VAL A 159 -16.49 -5.64 7.26
N TYR A 160 -15.77 -4.69 7.84
CA TYR A 160 -16.31 -3.53 8.49
C TYR A 160 -15.88 -2.28 7.72
N LEU A 161 -16.84 -1.46 7.31
CA LEU A 161 -16.57 -0.25 6.52
C LEU A 161 -16.93 0.98 7.33
N ALA A 162 -16.10 2.01 7.27
CA ALA A 162 -16.43 3.35 7.70
C ALA A 162 -16.55 4.26 6.46
N GLY A 163 -17.69 4.93 6.32
CA GLY A 163 -17.99 5.72 5.15
C GLY A 163 -18.88 6.94 5.39
N GLY A 164 -19.24 7.58 4.28
CA GLY A 164 -20.16 8.71 4.21
C GLY A 164 -21.32 8.43 3.26
N VAL A 165 -22.52 8.90 3.59
CA VAL A 165 -23.72 8.85 2.76
C VAL A 165 -24.46 10.19 2.85
N ASP A 166 -25.25 10.54 1.83
CA ASP A 166 -26.19 11.65 1.94
C ASP A 166 -27.45 11.19 2.71
N SER A 167 -27.53 11.55 4.00
CA SER A 167 -28.69 11.18 4.83
C SER A 167 -29.98 11.90 4.45
N GLU A 168 -29.92 13.04 3.75
CA GLU A 168 -31.12 13.74 3.27
C GLU A 168 -31.76 13.00 2.08
N GLN A 169 -30.96 12.21 1.35
CA GLN A 169 -31.41 11.37 0.23
C GLN A 169 -31.64 9.91 0.64
N SER A 170 -31.45 9.56 1.91
CA SER A 170 -31.60 8.19 2.38
C SER A 170 -32.92 7.97 3.13
N VAL A 171 -33.57 6.82 2.94
CA VAL A 171 -34.74 6.42 3.75
C VAL A 171 -34.37 5.79 5.10
N THR A 172 -33.12 5.38 5.32
CA THR A 172 -32.69 4.68 6.56
C THR A 172 -31.54 5.35 7.29
N ALA A 173 -30.68 6.11 6.60
CA ALA A 173 -29.57 6.80 7.26
C ALA A 173 -30.09 7.89 8.20
N THR A 174 -29.65 7.84 9.46
CA THR A 174 -30.00 8.87 10.45
C THR A 174 -28.95 9.97 10.57
N ALA A 175 -27.80 9.79 9.92
CA ALA A 175 -26.69 10.73 9.83
C ALA A 175 -25.81 10.37 8.64
N ASN A 176 -24.92 11.27 8.22
CA ASN A 176 -24.06 11.06 7.05
C ASN A 176 -22.91 10.08 7.32
N SER A 177 -22.42 10.00 8.57
CA SER A 177 -21.35 9.06 8.95
C SER A 177 -21.95 7.70 9.29
N PHE A 178 -21.40 6.64 8.68
CA PHE A 178 -21.86 5.28 8.93
C PHE A 178 -20.73 4.29 9.17
N VAL A 179 -21.10 3.19 9.83
CA VAL A 179 -20.37 1.92 9.85
C VAL A 179 -21.22 0.82 9.23
N ALA A 180 -20.65 0.01 8.34
CA ALA A 180 -21.29 -1.16 7.75
C ALA A 180 -20.60 -2.44 8.20
N LYS A 181 -21.38 -3.48 8.52
CA LYS A 181 -20.91 -4.84 8.78
C LYS A 181 -21.43 -5.76 7.69
N ILE A 182 -20.51 -6.37 6.94
CA ILE A 182 -20.81 -7.19 5.76
C ILE A 182 -20.18 -8.56 5.94
N TYR A 183 -20.96 -9.61 5.73
CA TYR A 183 -20.44 -10.97 5.79
C TYR A 183 -19.59 -11.26 4.54
N ALA A 184 -18.37 -11.74 4.77
CA ALA A 184 -17.38 -12.00 3.73
C ALA A 184 -16.53 -13.26 4.02
N PRO A 185 -17.15 -14.45 4.12
CA PRO A 185 -16.42 -15.69 4.38
C PRO A 185 -15.50 -16.04 3.21
N ASP A 186 -14.36 -16.65 3.52
CA ASP A 186 -13.39 -17.15 2.52
C ASP A 186 -12.95 -16.10 1.47
N GLY A 187 -12.98 -14.81 1.87
CA GLY A 187 -12.58 -13.67 1.05
C GLY A 187 -13.57 -13.30 -0.07
N ARG A 188 -14.86 -13.57 0.11
CA ARG A 188 -15.91 -13.15 -0.84
C ARG A 188 -17.11 -12.58 -0.11
N PHE A 189 -17.65 -11.47 -0.62
CA PHE A 189 -18.87 -10.88 -0.05
C PHE A 189 -20.07 -11.80 -0.27
N ASP A 190 -20.90 -11.91 0.76
CA ASP A 190 -22.20 -12.57 0.73
C ASP A 190 -23.28 -11.55 1.12
N LEU A 191 -23.90 -10.93 0.11
CA LEU A 191 -24.95 -9.93 0.34
C LEU A 191 -26.30 -10.57 0.70
N ASP A 192 -26.49 -11.88 0.46
CA ASP A 192 -27.72 -12.58 0.85
C ASP A 192 -27.84 -12.69 2.39
N ALA A 193 -26.70 -12.61 3.11
CA ALA A 193 -26.66 -12.50 4.56
C ALA A 193 -27.12 -11.12 5.09
N GLY A 194 -27.28 -10.13 4.20
CA GLY A 194 -27.64 -8.75 4.53
C GLY A 194 -26.47 -7.91 5.04
N ILE A 195 -26.65 -6.59 5.00
CA ILE A 195 -25.71 -5.62 5.58
C ILE A 195 -26.36 -4.95 6.80
N THR A 196 -25.60 -4.87 7.89
CA THR A 196 -26.02 -4.12 9.07
C THR A 196 -25.31 -2.77 9.09
N TYR A 197 -26.06 -1.68 9.26
CA TYR A 197 -25.54 -0.32 9.34
C TYR A 197 -25.74 0.28 10.73
N GLY A 198 -24.74 1.01 11.21
CA GLY A 198 -24.85 1.97 12.31
C GLY A 198 -24.52 3.38 11.80
N PHE A 199 -25.16 4.40 12.37
CA PHE A 199 -25.00 5.80 11.94
C PHE A 199 -24.65 6.69 13.12
N GLN A 200 -23.69 7.60 12.96
CA GLN A 200 -23.26 8.57 13.97
C GLN A 200 -23.21 9.99 13.45
N ASP A 201 -23.27 10.96 14.36
CA ASP A 201 -23.10 12.36 14.01
C ASP A 201 -21.68 12.65 13.50
N GLY A 202 -21.55 13.72 12.71
CA GLY A 202 -20.34 14.07 11.96
C GLY A 202 -20.59 14.00 10.46
N TYR A 203 -19.71 14.65 9.69
CA TYR A 203 -19.90 14.79 8.25
C TYR A 203 -19.66 13.48 7.48
N ASN A 204 -18.65 12.71 7.88
CA ASN A 204 -18.31 11.40 7.33
C ASN A 204 -17.56 10.57 8.39
N ALA A 205 -17.65 9.23 8.31
CA ALA A 205 -16.75 8.39 9.11
C ALA A 205 -15.33 8.47 8.52
N THR A 206 -14.33 8.67 9.37
CA THR A 206 -12.93 8.88 8.94
C THR A 206 -12.07 7.65 9.11
N ASP A 207 -12.34 6.82 10.12
CA ASP A 207 -11.54 5.63 10.40
C ASP A 207 -12.30 4.57 11.21
N ILE A 208 -11.77 3.34 11.24
CA ILE A 208 -12.38 2.19 11.91
C ILE A 208 -11.32 1.20 12.43
N GLU A 209 -11.51 0.71 13.66
CA GLU A 209 -10.76 -0.43 14.21
C GLU A 209 -11.69 -1.43 14.89
N VAL A 210 -11.39 -2.72 14.74
CA VAL A 210 -12.12 -3.83 15.33
C VAL A 210 -11.24 -4.52 16.37
N ILE A 211 -11.64 -4.42 17.64
CA ILE A 211 -10.88 -5.00 18.75
C ILE A 211 -11.81 -5.85 19.60
N SER A 212 -11.44 -7.11 19.78
CA SER A 212 -12.21 -8.08 20.56
C SER A 212 -13.69 -8.11 20.11
N ASP A 213 -14.62 -7.68 20.98
CA ASP A 213 -16.07 -7.64 20.75
C ASP A 213 -16.62 -6.24 20.40
N LYS A 214 -15.73 -5.29 20.07
CA LYS A 214 -16.05 -3.90 19.78
C LYS A 214 -15.62 -3.48 18.38
N ILE A 215 -16.30 -2.45 17.87
CA ILE A 215 -15.91 -1.72 16.67
C ILE A 215 -15.85 -0.24 17.07
N ILE A 216 -14.71 0.40 16.82
CA ILE A 216 -14.47 1.80 17.16
C ILE A 216 -14.45 2.58 15.85
N VAL A 217 -15.24 3.65 15.77
CA VAL A 217 -15.39 4.44 14.56
C VAL A 217 -15.24 5.92 14.89
N THR A 218 -14.44 6.63 14.12
CA THR A 218 -14.33 8.10 14.22
C THR A 218 -15.10 8.79 13.11
N SER A 219 -15.60 9.99 13.37
CA SER A 219 -16.19 10.88 12.36
C SER A 219 -15.62 12.29 12.41
N GLY A 220 -15.46 12.90 11.23
CA GLY A 220 -14.93 14.26 11.07
C GLY A 220 -16.00 15.33 11.24
N GLN A 221 -15.56 16.58 11.43
CA GLN A 221 -16.37 17.80 11.58
C GLN A 221 -17.55 17.69 12.58
N ASN A 222 -17.32 18.11 13.83
CA ASN A 222 -18.24 17.96 14.97
C ASN A 222 -18.71 16.51 15.15
N GLY A 223 -17.78 15.57 14.95
CA GLY A 223 -18.05 14.14 14.98
C GLY A 223 -17.80 13.51 16.35
N PHE A 224 -17.74 12.19 16.34
CA PHE A 224 -17.66 11.37 17.54
C PHE A 224 -16.63 10.26 17.36
N VAL A 225 -15.97 9.91 18.46
CA VAL A 225 -15.46 8.55 18.64
C VAL A 225 -16.65 7.75 19.17
N ARG A 226 -17.06 6.72 18.45
CA ARG A 226 -18.16 5.85 18.87
C ARG A 226 -17.71 4.39 18.90
N VAL A 227 -18.05 3.72 19.98
CA VAL A 227 -17.83 2.29 20.17
C VAL A 227 -19.16 1.57 19.96
N TYR A 228 -19.18 0.64 19.03
CA TYR A 228 -20.30 -0.23 18.73
C TYR A 228 -20.06 -1.65 19.24
N ASN A 229 -21.13 -2.33 19.63
CA ASN A 229 -21.10 -3.76 19.87
C ASN A 229 -20.96 -4.49 18.53
N LYS A 230 -19.97 -5.37 18.41
CA LYS A 230 -19.66 -6.06 17.16
C LYS A 230 -20.74 -7.02 16.69
N SER A 231 -21.59 -7.50 17.59
CA SER A 231 -22.66 -8.44 17.25
C SER A 231 -23.78 -7.78 16.45
N ASP A 232 -24.25 -6.61 16.88
CA ASP A 232 -25.48 -5.97 16.39
C ASP A 232 -25.34 -4.49 16.02
N LEU A 233 -24.14 -3.91 16.12
CA LEU A 233 -23.87 -2.47 15.92
C LEU A 233 -24.67 -1.55 16.84
N SER A 234 -25.08 -2.02 18.03
CA SER A 234 -25.63 -1.12 19.05
C SER A 234 -24.52 -0.25 19.66
N THR A 235 -24.81 1.02 19.91
CA THR A 235 -23.85 1.93 20.56
C THR A 235 -23.58 1.51 22.00
N VAL A 236 -22.30 1.36 22.36
CA VAL A 236 -21.82 1.07 23.71
C VAL A 236 -21.48 2.36 24.44
N VAL A 237 -20.63 3.20 23.84
CA VAL A 237 -20.19 4.48 24.40
C VAL A 237 -19.75 5.40 23.26
N GLU A 238 -19.87 6.71 23.46
CA GLU A 238 -19.41 7.72 22.50
C GLU A 238 -18.86 8.96 23.22
N ALA A 239 -17.99 9.69 22.54
CA ALA A 239 -17.46 10.96 22.99
C ALA A 239 -17.35 11.95 21.81
N PRO A 240 -17.76 13.22 21.99
CA PRO A 240 -17.73 14.23 20.92
C PRO A 240 -16.34 14.83 20.73
N TYR A 241 -16.00 15.14 19.48
CA TYR A 241 -14.74 15.77 19.07
C TYR A 241 -14.99 16.81 17.99
N SER A 242 -14.01 17.71 17.77
CA SER A 242 -14.19 18.79 16.81
C SER A 242 -13.95 18.32 15.38
N ASP A 243 -12.89 17.53 15.15
CA ASP A 243 -12.56 17.06 13.80
C ASP A 243 -11.61 15.84 13.79
N LEU A 244 -12.16 14.63 14.00
CA LEU A 244 -11.36 13.41 14.07
C LEU A 244 -10.87 12.97 12.70
N ARG A 245 -9.58 12.62 12.61
CA ARG A 245 -8.92 12.19 11.36
C ARG A 245 -8.57 10.71 11.32
N ALA A 246 -8.19 10.15 12.45
CA ALA A 246 -7.79 8.75 12.55
C ALA A 246 -7.93 8.22 13.96
N LEU A 247 -7.87 6.90 14.06
CA LEU A 247 -7.74 6.19 15.32
C LEU A 247 -6.73 5.05 15.21
N ALA A 248 -6.06 4.74 16.31
CA ALA A 248 -5.30 3.50 16.46
C ALA A 248 -5.63 2.94 17.83
N ALA A 249 -5.84 1.64 17.93
CA ALA A 249 -6.31 1.06 19.18
C ALA A 249 -5.65 -0.29 19.47
N ASN A 250 -5.54 -0.59 20.76
CA ASN A 250 -5.12 -1.90 21.26
C ASN A 250 -6.07 -2.32 22.39
N GLU A 251 -5.82 -3.50 22.98
CA GLU A 251 -6.69 -4.06 24.04
C GLU A 251 -6.82 -3.16 25.28
N THR A 252 -5.92 -2.19 25.47
CA THR A 252 -5.90 -1.31 26.64
C THR A 252 -6.33 0.12 26.32
N ASN A 253 -5.79 0.71 25.26
CA ASN A 253 -5.92 2.13 24.96
C ASN A 253 -6.38 2.39 23.53
N ILE A 254 -7.06 3.51 23.34
CA ILE A 254 -7.51 4.04 22.06
C ILE A 254 -6.82 5.39 21.87
N ALA A 255 -6.03 5.56 20.82
CA ALA A 255 -5.47 6.84 20.44
C ALA A 255 -6.28 7.43 19.29
N VAL A 256 -6.69 8.69 19.40
CA VAL A 256 -7.45 9.39 18.36
C VAL A 256 -6.78 10.70 18.00
N LEU A 257 -6.76 11.02 16.71
CA LEU A 257 -6.22 12.27 16.19
C LEU A 257 -7.37 13.24 15.90
N ASP A 258 -7.43 14.35 16.63
CA ASP A 258 -8.32 15.48 16.36
C ASP A 258 -7.50 16.62 15.72
N ALA A 259 -7.88 17.04 14.52
CA ALA A 259 -7.18 18.09 13.77
C ALA A 259 -7.16 19.45 14.50
N SER A 260 -8.02 19.66 15.50
CA SER A 260 -8.07 20.89 16.30
C SER A 260 -7.13 20.90 17.51
N ALA A 261 -6.58 19.74 17.91
CA ALA A 261 -5.85 19.61 19.18
C ALA A 261 -4.59 18.74 19.11
N GLY A 262 -4.57 17.68 18.30
CA GLY A 262 -3.54 16.66 18.30
C GLY A 262 -4.11 15.30 18.73
N VAL A 263 -3.36 14.55 19.54
CA VAL A 263 -3.72 13.17 19.91
C VAL A 263 -4.30 13.12 21.32
N SER A 264 -5.43 12.43 21.49
CA SER A 264 -5.95 12.01 22.79
C SER A 264 -5.82 10.49 22.93
N ILE A 265 -5.19 10.03 24.01
CA ILE A 265 -5.14 8.63 24.41
C ILE A 265 -6.23 8.40 25.45
N LEU A 266 -7.11 7.45 25.16
CA LEU A 266 -8.31 7.14 25.91
C LEU A 266 -8.25 5.72 26.45
N ASP A 267 -8.97 5.48 27.54
CA ASP A 267 -9.30 4.12 27.97
C ASP A 267 -10.44 3.53 27.12
N GLN A 268 -10.74 2.26 27.36
CA GLN A 268 -11.82 1.51 26.70
C GLN A 268 -13.25 2.04 26.97
N SER A 269 -13.40 3.00 27.89
CA SER A 269 -14.66 3.70 28.21
C SER A 269 -14.65 5.15 27.66
N LEU A 270 -13.69 5.49 26.81
CA LEU A 270 -13.46 6.81 26.23
C LEU A 270 -13.11 7.91 27.25
N ASN A 271 -12.60 7.56 28.43
CA ASN A 271 -12.02 8.56 29.33
C ASN A 271 -10.61 8.90 28.88
N THR A 272 -10.29 10.19 28.80
CA THR A 272 -8.94 10.66 28.47
C THR A 272 -7.94 10.26 29.56
N ILE A 273 -6.92 9.50 29.14
CA ILE A 273 -5.73 9.17 29.93
C ILE A 273 -4.66 10.25 29.73
N LYS A 274 -4.48 10.70 28.49
CA LYS A 274 -3.43 11.64 28.10
C LYS A 274 -3.86 12.43 26.86
N ASP A 275 -3.54 13.72 26.85
CA ASP A 275 -3.56 14.54 25.64
C ASP A 275 -2.12 14.89 25.24
N ILE A 276 -1.86 14.86 23.94
CA ILE A 276 -0.63 15.28 23.29
C ILE A 276 -1.00 16.42 22.34
N SER A 277 -0.69 17.65 22.74
CA SER A 277 -0.98 18.82 21.92
C SER A 277 -0.04 18.88 20.73
N ILE A 278 -0.61 18.89 19.52
CA ILE A 278 0.14 18.95 18.27
C ILE A 278 -0.33 20.18 17.49
N ASP A 279 0.60 21.11 17.22
CA ASP A 279 0.35 22.32 16.44
C ASP A 279 0.83 22.12 15.00
N SER A 280 0.00 21.45 14.19
CA SER A 280 0.27 21.16 12.79
C SER A 280 -0.94 21.40 11.90
N ASP A 281 -0.68 21.72 10.63
CA ASP A 281 -1.74 21.84 9.63
C ASP A 281 -2.12 20.44 9.13
N PHE A 282 -3.20 19.91 9.68
CA PHE A 282 -3.75 18.63 9.26
C PHE A 282 -4.56 18.71 7.96
N GLY A 283 -4.66 19.89 7.34
CA GLY A 283 -5.44 20.15 6.12
C GLY A 283 -6.95 20.11 6.36
N ILE A 284 -7.75 20.69 5.47
CA ILE A 284 -9.22 20.65 5.56
C ILE A 284 -9.73 19.41 4.83
N ASN A 285 -10.53 18.57 5.50
CA ASN A 285 -11.15 17.37 4.90
C ASN A 285 -10.16 16.37 4.29
N THR A 286 -8.95 16.32 4.83
CA THR A 286 -7.87 15.44 4.36
C THR A 286 -7.64 14.28 5.32
N LYS A 287 -7.33 13.10 4.77
CA LYS A 287 -6.98 11.93 5.60
C LYS A 287 -5.62 12.14 6.26
N ARG A 288 -5.53 11.75 7.53
CA ARG A 288 -4.29 11.64 8.30
C ARG A 288 -4.36 10.33 9.07
N THR A 289 -3.25 9.73 9.42
CA THR A 289 -3.21 8.55 10.29
C THR A 289 -2.30 8.76 11.48
N LEU A 290 -2.50 7.91 12.48
CA LEU A 290 -1.59 7.73 13.59
C LEU A 290 -1.44 6.23 13.82
N ASP A 291 -0.35 5.83 14.46
CA ASP A 291 -0.18 4.44 14.89
C ASP A 291 0.66 4.37 16.17
N TYR A 292 0.55 3.25 16.88
CA TYR A 292 1.46 2.94 17.97
C TYR A 292 2.80 2.48 17.43
N TYR A 293 3.87 2.96 18.05
CA TYR A 293 5.24 2.66 17.66
C TYR A 293 6.09 2.40 18.90
N GLY A 294 6.07 1.14 19.37
CA GLY A 294 6.64 0.78 20.66
C GLY A 294 5.96 1.55 21.79
N GLU A 295 6.73 2.36 22.54
CA GLU A 295 6.21 3.25 23.59
C GLU A 295 5.78 4.62 23.05
N ASN A 296 5.99 4.88 21.77
CA ASN A 296 5.69 6.15 21.10
C ASN A 296 4.38 6.05 20.30
N ILE A 297 3.90 7.21 19.88
CA ILE A 297 2.85 7.39 18.87
C ILE A 297 3.48 8.14 17.70
N ILE A 298 3.27 7.63 16.50
CA ILE A 298 3.61 8.32 15.27
C ILE A 298 2.36 8.94 14.66
N VAL A 299 2.49 10.16 14.14
CA VAL A 299 1.37 10.94 13.59
C VAL A 299 1.78 11.49 12.24
N SER A 300 0.93 11.31 11.22
CA SER A 300 1.12 12.00 9.94
C SER A 300 0.71 13.48 10.10
N GLU A 301 1.65 14.40 9.94
CA GLU A 301 1.47 15.84 10.21
C GLU A 301 1.48 16.67 8.92
N GLY A 302 0.96 16.11 7.83
CA GLY A 302 0.81 16.81 6.55
C GLY A 302 2.18 17.23 5.98
N SER A 303 2.34 18.52 5.69
CA SER A 303 3.56 19.06 5.08
C SER A 303 4.80 19.00 5.97
N LYS A 304 4.66 18.71 7.27
CA LYS A 304 5.79 18.53 8.19
C LYS A 304 6.40 17.13 8.15
N GLY A 305 5.79 16.17 7.46
CA GLY A 305 6.19 14.77 7.52
C GLY A 305 5.45 14.01 8.62
N ALA A 306 6.15 13.09 9.30
CA ALA A 306 5.61 12.39 10.46
C ALA A 306 6.27 12.88 11.77
N GLY A 307 5.47 13.14 12.80
CA GLY A 307 5.99 13.43 14.15
C GLY A 307 5.90 12.20 15.04
N ILE A 308 6.93 12.01 15.86
CA ILE A 308 7.00 10.95 16.87
C ILE A 308 6.90 11.57 18.26
N TYR A 309 6.02 11.03 19.09
CA TYR A 309 5.76 11.49 20.45
C TYR A 309 5.81 10.33 21.42
N ASN A 310 6.35 10.54 22.62
CA ASN A 310 6.30 9.51 23.66
C ASN A 310 4.85 9.34 24.15
N GLY A 311 4.29 8.13 24.04
CA GLY A 311 2.89 7.86 24.38
C GLY A 311 2.60 7.98 25.88
N SER A 312 3.60 7.87 26.75
CA SER A 312 3.44 7.98 28.21
C SER A 312 3.57 9.41 28.71
N THR A 313 4.57 10.15 28.25
CA THR A 313 4.82 11.52 28.70
C THR A 313 4.05 12.53 27.88
N GLY A 314 3.89 12.29 26.58
CA GLY A 314 3.40 13.23 25.58
C GLY A 314 4.50 14.12 24.98
N ASP A 315 5.77 13.86 25.30
CA ASP A 315 6.88 14.67 24.81
C ASP A 315 7.14 14.39 23.32
N PHE A 316 7.39 15.44 22.55
CA PHE A 316 7.90 15.32 21.19
C PHE A 316 9.30 14.68 21.18
N VAL A 317 9.51 13.74 20.27
CA VAL A 317 10.78 13.02 20.09
C VAL A 317 11.51 13.56 18.87
N GLU A 318 10.94 13.37 17.68
CA GLU A 318 11.53 13.81 16.40
C GLU A 318 10.49 13.97 15.29
N TYR A 319 10.90 14.63 14.20
CA TYR A 319 10.18 14.62 12.92
C TYR A 319 10.94 13.76 11.91
N ILE A 320 10.20 12.96 11.15
CA ILE A 320 10.69 12.30 9.94
C ILE A 320 10.25 13.16 8.75
N PRO A 321 11.19 13.84 8.05
CA PRO A 321 10.85 14.77 6.99
C PRO A 321 10.44 14.04 5.69
N ILE A 322 9.70 14.74 4.84
CA ILE A 322 9.37 14.28 3.49
C ILE A 322 10.60 14.47 2.59
N LEU A 323 11.09 13.38 1.99
CA LEU A 323 12.05 13.47 0.90
C LEU A 323 11.35 13.82 -0.40
N LEU A 324 12.01 14.65 -1.22
CA LEU A 324 11.50 15.07 -2.52
C LEU A 324 12.38 14.50 -3.64
N ASP A 325 11.74 13.84 -4.59
CA ASP A 325 12.35 13.57 -5.90
C ASP A 325 12.57 14.94 -6.59
N PRO A 326 13.73 15.19 -7.23
CA PRO A 326 13.99 16.43 -7.98
C PRO A 326 13.01 16.74 -9.12
N GLU A 327 12.14 15.80 -9.53
CA GLU A 327 10.99 16.13 -10.37
C GLU A 327 10.00 17.06 -9.64
N THR A 328 9.47 18.07 -10.33
CA THR A 328 8.56 19.05 -9.71
C THR A 328 7.23 18.41 -9.37
N VAL A 329 6.99 18.20 -8.07
CA VAL A 329 5.68 17.93 -7.46
C VAL A 329 5.06 19.26 -7.04
N ASP A 330 3.73 19.39 -7.12
CA ASP A 330 3.04 20.56 -6.57
C ASP A 330 3.25 20.60 -5.04
N ASP A 331 3.67 21.72 -4.49
CA ASP A 331 3.90 21.89 -3.05
C ASP A 331 2.65 21.54 -2.23
N ALA A 332 1.44 21.72 -2.80
CA ALA A 332 0.19 21.35 -2.14
C ALA A 332 0.00 19.83 -1.98
N ASP A 333 0.65 19.02 -2.84
CA ASP A 333 0.57 17.57 -2.84
C ASP A 333 1.71 16.92 -2.02
N VAL A 334 2.66 17.72 -1.51
CA VAL A 334 3.76 17.28 -0.64
C VAL A 334 3.26 17.21 0.80
N VAL A 335 2.52 16.14 1.12
CA VAL A 335 1.94 15.94 2.45
C VAL A 335 1.99 14.48 2.86
N THR A 336 2.37 14.20 4.10
CA THR A 336 2.21 12.86 4.69
C THR A 336 0.76 12.63 5.07
N ASN A 337 0.11 11.71 4.34
CA ASN A 337 -1.29 11.32 4.53
C ASN A 337 -1.43 10.11 5.46
N ALA A 338 -0.46 9.21 5.45
CA ALA A 338 -0.47 8.03 6.31
C ALA A 338 0.94 7.58 6.70
N VAL A 339 1.02 6.92 7.85
CA VAL A 339 2.18 6.23 8.40
C VAL A 339 1.82 4.78 8.70
N ALA A 340 2.78 3.88 8.55
CA ALA A 340 2.66 2.49 8.98
C ALA A 340 4.01 1.96 9.48
N THR A 341 3.97 1.02 10.41
CA THR A 341 5.16 0.37 10.96
C THR A 341 5.11 -1.14 10.75
N ASN A 342 6.27 -1.76 10.50
CA ASN A 342 6.41 -3.22 10.40
C ASN A 342 7.84 -3.63 10.75
N ASP A 343 8.01 -4.26 11.91
CA ASP A 343 9.31 -4.51 12.55
C ASP A 343 10.11 -3.20 12.69
N ASN A 344 11.30 -3.13 12.09
CA ASN A 344 12.17 -1.95 12.10
C ASN A 344 11.90 -0.98 10.94
N VAL A 345 10.88 -1.23 10.12
CA VAL A 345 10.56 -0.40 8.96
C VAL A 345 9.41 0.55 9.30
N LEU A 346 9.61 1.82 8.96
CA LEU A 346 8.61 2.87 9.04
C LEU A 346 8.35 3.41 7.64
N LEU A 347 7.08 3.46 7.26
CA LEU A 347 6.62 3.87 5.94
C LEU A 347 5.80 5.14 6.05
N MET A 348 6.01 6.07 5.13
CA MET A 348 5.17 7.26 5.00
C MET A 348 4.62 7.39 3.58
N ALA A 349 3.30 7.47 3.48
CA ALA A 349 2.56 7.79 2.27
C ALA A 349 2.52 9.31 2.11
N ASN A 350 3.39 9.87 1.27
CA ASN A 350 3.63 11.31 1.17
C ASN A 350 2.90 11.98 0.00
N GLY A 351 1.72 11.47 -0.37
CA GLY A 351 0.93 12.04 -1.47
C GLY A 351 1.75 12.06 -2.76
N GLY A 352 1.86 13.24 -3.37
CA GLY A 352 2.61 13.46 -4.61
C GLY A 352 4.12 13.21 -4.47
N ALA A 353 4.67 13.22 -3.25
CA ALA A 353 6.07 12.91 -2.99
C ALA A 353 6.35 11.38 -2.88
N GLY A 354 5.34 10.54 -3.06
CA GLY A 354 5.48 9.09 -3.16
C GLY A 354 5.55 8.35 -1.83
N LEU A 355 5.98 7.08 -1.87
CA LEU A 355 6.14 6.24 -0.69
C LEU A 355 7.59 6.33 -0.19
N SER A 356 7.78 6.73 1.05
CA SER A 356 9.12 6.74 1.68
C SER A 356 9.30 5.59 2.67
N LEU A 357 10.55 5.15 2.80
CA LEU A 357 10.98 4.12 3.74
C LEU A 357 12.04 4.69 4.67
N SER A 358 11.86 4.45 5.96
CA SER A 358 12.84 4.72 7.01
C SER A 358 13.07 3.48 7.86
N GLU A 359 14.22 3.44 8.53
CA GLU A 359 14.59 2.38 9.46
C GLU A 359 14.68 2.92 10.88
N ASP A 360 14.11 2.21 11.85
CA ASP A 360 14.35 2.46 13.27
C ASP A 360 15.69 1.88 13.72
N LYS A 361 16.54 2.71 14.33
CA LYS A 361 17.79 2.28 14.95
C LYS A 361 17.69 2.36 16.46
N ASP A 362 16.72 1.65 17.05
CA ASP A 362 16.45 1.55 18.50
C ASP A 362 16.33 2.91 19.23
N ASN A 363 15.17 3.18 19.86
CA ASN A 363 14.83 4.42 20.58
C ASN A 363 14.52 5.64 19.69
N ALA A 364 13.84 5.45 18.56
CA ALA A 364 13.44 6.56 17.68
C ALA A 364 14.65 7.40 17.23
N ASP A 365 15.70 6.71 16.79
CA ASP A 365 16.77 7.26 15.95
C ASP A 365 16.45 6.86 14.51
N THR A 366 15.41 7.49 13.94
CA THR A 366 14.90 7.09 12.64
C THR A 366 15.83 7.53 11.53
N SER A 367 16.32 6.58 10.74
CA SER A 367 17.20 6.83 9.61
C SER A 367 16.41 6.69 8.31
N ILE A 368 16.25 7.79 7.56
CA ILE A 368 15.59 7.74 6.26
C ILE A 368 16.42 6.91 5.28
N VAL A 369 15.79 5.94 4.63
CA VAL A 369 16.42 5.11 3.60
C VAL A 369 16.21 5.74 2.21
N GLY A 370 15.00 6.22 1.92
CA GLY A 370 14.72 6.93 0.68
C GLY A 370 13.27 6.83 0.20
N ILE A 371 13.03 7.31 -1.02
CA ILE A 371 11.74 7.22 -1.72
C ILE A 371 11.73 5.94 -2.56
N ILE A 372 10.74 5.08 -2.35
CA ILE A 372 10.50 3.90 -3.18
C ILE A 372 9.92 4.38 -4.52
N GLN A 373 10.59 4.07 -5.63
CA GLN A 373 10.18 4.54 -6.96
C GLN A 373 8.92 3.83 -7.47
N LEU A 374 7.76 4.36 -7.07
CA LEU A 374 6.43 4.00 -7.56
C LEU A 374 5.88 5.14 -8.43
N GLU A 375 4.87 4.82 -9.22
CA GLU A 375 4.11 5.82 -9.99
C GLU A 375 2.83 6.17 -9.23
N GLY A 376 2.38 7.42 -9.31
CA GLY A 376 1.16 7.91 -8.68
C GLY A 376 1.35 8.48 -7.27
N SER A 377 0.30 9.15 -6.79
CA SER A 377 0.23 9.70 -5.42
C SER A 377 -0.09 8.60 -4.42
N ILE A 378 0.68 8.51 -3.34
CA ILE A 378 0.47 7.50 -2.30
C ILE A 378 -0.35 8.12 -1.16
N ASN A 379 -1.57 7.64 -1.00
CA ASN A 379 -2.56 8.18 -0.05
C ASN A 379 -2.61 7.39 1.26
N PHE A 380 -2.34 6.09 1.20
CA PHE A 380 -2.34 5.21 2.38
C PHE A 380 -1.28 4.13 2.23
N VAL A 381 -0.80 3.59 3.35
CA VAL A 381 0.10 2.44 3.38
C VAL A 381 -0.23 1.54 4.55
N ALA A 382 -0.21 0.23 4.30
CA ALA A 382 -0.20 -0.81 5.32
C ALA A 382 1.00 -1.74 5.08
N SER A 383 1.53 -2.36 6.12
CA SER A 383 2.60 -3.34 5.97
C SER A 383 2.41 -4.49 6.94
N LYS A 384 2.70 -5.70 6.45
CA LYS A 384 2.56 -6.94 7.22
C LYS A 384 3.53 -7.97 6.68
N ASP A 385 4.18 -8.69 7.59
CA ASP A 385 5.18 -9.70 7.26
C ASP A 385 6.20 -9.13 6.26
N ASP A 386 6.40 -9.79 5.13
CA ASP A 386 7.34 -9.38 4.09
C ASP A 386 6.74 -8.44 3.02
N TYR A 387 5.59 -7.82 3.29
CA TYR A 387 4.81 -7.07 2.30
C TYR A 387 4.45 -5.65 2.72
N ILE A 388 4.40 -4.77 1.72
CA ILE A 388 3.86 -3.43 1.81
C ILE A 388 2.70 -3.33 0.81
N PHE A 389 1.62 -2.70 1.25
CA PHE A 389 0.41 -2.45 0.49
C PHE A 389 0.19 -0.95 0.45
N ALA A 390 0.47 -0.32 -0.68
CA ALA A 390 0.34 1.13 -0.83
C ALA A 390 -0.88 1.47 -1.69
N ALA A 391 -1.80 2.26 -1.14
CA ALA A 391 -2.94 2.79 -1.87
C ALA A 391 -2.49 4.01 -2.68
N SER A 392 -2.37 3.82 -4.00
CA SER A 392 -1.79 4.80 -4.91
C SER A 392 -2.87 5.56 -5.68
N GLY A 393 -3.82 6.19 -4.99
CA GLY A 393 -4.84 7.04 -5.62
C GLY A 393 -5.52 6.39 -6.83
N LEU A 394 -5.30 6.98 -8.01
CA LEU A 394 -5.82 6.54 -9.32
C LEU A 394 -5.09 5.32 -9.92
N GLU A 395 -3.90 4.96 -9.42
CA GLU A 395 -3.15 3.77 -9.84
C GLU A 395 -3.53 2.52 -9.04
N GLY A 396 -4.48 2.65 -8.11
CA GLY A 396 -5.01 1.55 -7.31
C GLY A 396 -4.01 1.02 -6.27
N LEU A 397 -4.08 -0.27 -5.98
CA LEU A 397 -3.23 -0.88 -4.94
C LEU A 397 -1.89 -1.32 -5.51
N GLN A 398 -0.78 -0.93 -4.87
CA GLN A 398 0.55 -1.43 -5.15
C GLN A 398 0.91 -2.52 -4.12
N ILE A 399 1.21 -3.74 -4.59
CA ILE A 399 1.64 -4.86 -3.72
C ILE A 399 3.15 -5.01 -3.86
N ILE A 400 3.88 -4.73 -2.78
CA ILE A 400 5.34 -4.67 -2.78
C ILE A 400 5.86 -5.74 -1.82
N LYS A 401 6.89 -6.47 -2.26
CA LYS A 401 7.61 -7.43 -1.42
C LYS A 401 8.93 -6.80 -0.97
N LEU A 402 9.18 -6.85 0.35
CA LEU A 402 10.44 -6.39 0.96
C LEU A 402 11.60 -7.35 0.67
N ASN A 403 11.26 -8.61 0.35
CA ASN A 403 12.19 -9.71 0.13
C ASN A 403 13.16 -9.87 1.32
N ARG A 404 12.65 -9.85 2.55
CA ARG A 404 13.40 -10.21 3.75
C ARG A 404 13.91 -11.66 3.60
N PRO A 405 15.13 -11.97 4.05
CA PRO A 405 15.67 -13.32 3.98
C PRO A 405 14.90 -14.28 4.91
N ASP A 406 14.69 -15.54 4.47
CA ASP A 406 14.03 -16.56 5.28
C ASP A 406 14.90 -17.00 6.49
N GLU A 407 14.27 -17.21 7.66
CA GLU A 407 14.95 -17.62 8.90
C GLU A 407 15.63 -19.01 8.82
N SER A 408 15.25 -19.86 7.85
CA SER A 408 15.69 -21.26 7.77
C SER A 408 17.06 -21.50 7.09
N LEU A 409 17.68 -20.45 6.54
CA LEU A 409 18.92 -20.57 5.75
C LEU A 409 20.19 -20.13 6.49
N VAL A 410 20.04 -19.77 7.77
CA VAL A 410 21.08 -19.19 8.62
C VAL A 410 22.26 -20.15 8.85
N ALA A 411 22.07 -21.47 8.86
CA ALA A 411 23.14 -22.41 9.27
C ALA A 411 24.35 -22.48 8.32
N ARG A 412 24.14 -22.43 6.99
CA ARG A 412 25.23 -22.48 6.00
C ARG A 412 25.82 -21.11 5.68
N CYS A 413 25.02 -20.05 5.85
CA CYS A 413 25.38 -18.70 5.45
C CYS A 413 25.80 -17.80 6.64
N SER A 414 25.56 -18.21 7.90
CA SER A 414 25.84 -17.43 9.11
C SER A 414 27.27 -16.93 9.25
N ASN A 415 28.25 -17.70 8.77
CA ASN A 415 29.67 -17.36 8.85
C ASN A 415 30.14 -16.46 7.70
N LEU A 416 29.29 -16.16 6.71
CA LEU A 416 29.65 -15.26 5.63
C LEU A 416 29.60 -13.80 6.10
N SER A 417 30.49 -13.00 5.52
CA SER A 417 30.47 -11.54 5.72
C SER A 417 29.26 -10.93 5.01
N GLY A 418 28.69 -9.88 5.60
CA GLY A 418 27.70 -9.05 4.91
C GLY A 418 28.33 -8.36 3.70
N TYR A 419 27.63 -8.31 2.55
CA TYR A 419 28.11 -7.48 1.44
C TYR A 419 28.00 -6.00 1.78
N SER A 420 29.05 -5.22 1.55
CA SER A 420 29.09 -3.77 1.79
C SER A 420 29.76 -3.01 0.64
N GLY A 421 29.81 -3.61 -0.55
CA GLY A 421 30.47 -3.07 -1.72
C GLY A 421 29.58 -2.19 -2.60
N SER A 422 30.05 -1.98 -3.83
CA SER A 422 29.40 -1.18 -4.87
C SER A 422 28.05 -1.76 -5.31
N SER A 423 27.11 -0.90 -5.73
CA SER A 423 25.86 -1.27 -6.39
C SER A 423 26.08 -1.89 -7.78
N ASN A 424 27.24 -1.67 -8.39
CA ASN A 424 27.70 -2.43 -9.55
C ASN A 424 28.63 -3.55 -9.06
N LEU A 425 28.14 -4.79 -9.02
CA LEU A 425 28.94 -5.93 -8.59
C LEU A 425 29.77 -6.46 -9.76
N ASN A 426 31.07 -6.61 -9.55
CA ASN A 426 31.99 -7.23 -10.51
C ASN A 426 32.86 -8.24 -9.76
N VAL A 427 32.71 -9.52 -10.08
CA VAL A 427 33.48 -10.62 -9.50
C VAL A 427 34.55 -11.05 -10.52
N PRO A 428 35.85 -10.74 -10.32
CA PRO A 428 36.90 -11.02 -11.31
C PRO A 428 37.19 -12.52 -11.52
N VAL A 429 37.78 -12.89 -12.67
CA VAL A 429 38.03 -14.29 -13.10
C VAL A 429 38.69 -15.19 -12.06
N SER A 430 39.62 -14.67 -11.26
CA SER A 430 40.36 -15.45 -10.25
C SER A 430 39.85 -15.29 -8.83
N SER A 431 38.69 -14.67 -8.65
CA SER A 431 38.10 -14.44 -7.33
C SER A 431 37.16 -15.58 -6.94
N ASN A 432 37.10 -15.85 -5.64
CA ASN A 432 36.08 -16.68 -5.01
C ASN A 432 35.50 -15.86 -3.87
N GLU A 433 34.36 -15.26 -4.13
CA GLU A 433 33.70 -14.34 -3.21
C GLU A 433 32.42 -14.98 -2.65
N SER A 434 32.14 -14.70 -1.39
CA SER A 434 30.94 -15.21 -0.73
C SER A 434 30.41 -14.20 0.26
N TYR A 435 29.12 -13.89 0.13
CA TYR A 435 28.48 -12.89 0.96
C TYR A 435 27.11 -13.35 1.42
N ARG A 436 26.71 -12.82 2.56
CA ARG A 436 25.31 -12.83 2.98
C ARG A 436 24.71 -11.43 2.97
N GLY A 437 23.39 -11.37 3.02
CA GLY A 437 22.66 -10.14 3.31
C GLY A 437 21.48 -9.91 2.40
N SER A 438 21.01 -8.67 2.46
CA SER A 438 19.92 -8.16 1.67
C SER A 438 20.44 -6.93 0.93
N LYS A 439 20.54 -6.96 -0.41
CA LYS A 439 21.09 -5.83 -1.20
C LYS A 439 20.44 -5.62 -2.55
N ARG A 440 20.34 -4.34 -2.96
CA ARG A 440 19.97 -3.90 -4.31
C ARG A 440 21.20 -3.48 -5.13
N PHE A 441 21.31 -4.02 -6.34
CA PHE A 441 22.37 -3.74 -7.31
C PHE A 441 21.80 -3.05 -8.55
N PHE A 442 22.67 -2.35 -9.29
CA PHE A 442 22.38 -1.83 -10.62
C PHE A 442 22.73 -2.87 -11.69
N ASP A 443 24.01 -3.20 -11.79
CA ASP A 443 24.56 -4.21 -12.71
C ASP A 443 25.27 -5.32 -11.93
N PHE A 444 25.26 -6.53 -12.48
CA PHE A 444 25.76 -7.72 -11.80
C PHE A 444 26.55 -8.63 -12.75
N ASP A 445 27.87 -8.68 -12.54
CA ASP A 445 28.82 -9.29 -13.46
C ASP A 445 29.69 -10.33 -12.73
N VAL A 446 29.54 -11.61 -13.07
CA VAL A 446 30.30 -12.71 -12.45
C VAL A 446 31.28 -13.33 -13.44
N ARG A 447 32.57 -13.09 -13.25
CA ARG A 447 33.66 -13.70 -14.06
C ARG A 447 34.41 -14.81 -13.33
N GLY A 448 34.37 -14.81 -11.99
CA GLY A 448 34.98 -15.82 -11.13
C GLY A 448 33.94 -16.75 -10.48
N SER A 449 34.08 -16.97 -9.17
CA SER A 449 33.10 -17.70 -8.36
C SER A 449 32.45 -16.79 -7.33
N LEU A 450 31.12 -16.85 -7.24
CA LEU A 450 30.33 -16.06 -6.31
C LEU A 450 29.29 -16.95 -5.61
N LEU A 451 29.21 -16.86 -4.28
CA LEU A 451 28.08 -17.35 -3.49
C LEU A 451 27.35 -16.18 -2.83
N LEU A 452 26.06 -16.05 -3.09
CA LEU A 452 25.19 -15.08 -2.40
C LEU A 452 24.11 -15.77 -1.59
N CYS A 453 24.08 -15.49 -0.29
CA CYS A 453 23.06 -15.97 0.63
C CYS A 453 22.15 -14.84 1.13
N GLY A 454 20.86 -14.92 0.88
CA GLY A 454 19.87 -13.96 1.35
C GLY A 454 19.02 -13.43 0.21
N SER A 455 18.86 -12.11 0.13
CA SER A 455 17.94 -11.50 -0.82
C SER A 455 18.59 -10.42 -1.66
N TRP A 456 18.36 -10.49 -2.96
CA TRP A 456 19.12 -9.70 -3.91
C TRP A 456 18.24 -9.24 -5.05
N THR A 457 18.33 -7.96 -5.38
CA THR A 457 17.70 -7.42 -6.58
C THR A 457 18.75 -6.80 -7.49
N VAL A 458 18.58 -6.95 -8.79
CA VAL A 458 19.43 -6.33 -9.81
C VAL A 458 18.56 -5.50 -10.74
N ARG A 459 18.88 -4.21 -10.85
CA ARG A 459 18.10 -3.22 -11.60
C ARG A 459 18.03 -3.49 -13.10
N ASN A 460 19.16 -3.91 -13.67
CA ASN A 460 19.37 -4.00 -15.11
C ASN A 460 19.50 -5.47 -15.55
N GLU A 461 20.72 -5.98 -15.65
CA GLU A 461 21.01 -7.30 -16.21
C GLU A 461 22.03 -8.06 -15.36
N VAL A 462 22.08 -9.37 -15.58
CA VAL A 462 23.03 -10.27 -14.93
C VAL A 462 23.80 -11.05 -15.98
N THR A 463 25.12 -11.02 -15.91
CA THR A 463 25.96 -11.86 -16.75
C THR A 463 26.85 -12.76 -15.89
N VAL A 464 26.70 -14.07 -16.06
CA VAL A 464 27.63 -15.09 -15.56
C VAL A 464 28.53 -15.46 -16.74
N HIS A 465 29.78 -14.99 -16.73
CA HIS A 465 30.73 -15.09 -17.85
C HIS A 465 31.28 -16.51 -18.03
N GLU A 466 32.07 -16.72 -19.08
CA GLU A 466 32.51 -18.04 -19.52
C GLU A 466 33.21 -18.82 -18.40
N ASN A 467 32.77 -20.05 -18.13
CA ASN A 467 33.25 -20.93 -17.06
C ASN A 467 33.16 -20.38 -15.63
N ALA A 468 32.41 -19.30 -15.42
CA ALA A 468 32.16 -18.75 -14.09
C ALA A 468 31.14 -19.59 -13.33
N LEU A 469 31.13 -19.44 -12.00
CA LEU A 469 30.18 -20.08 -11.10
C LEU A 469 29.45 -19.02 -10.28
N PHE A 470 28.13 -18.96 -10.41
CA PHE A 470 27.28 -18.18 -9.53
C PHE A 470 26.34 -19.11 -8.76
N GLU A 471 26.44 -19.07 -7.44
CA GLU A 471 25.59 -19.81 -6.51
C GLU A 471 24.74 -18.83 -5.72
N MET A 472 23.45 -19.11 -5.59
CA MET A 472 22.55 -18.35 -4.74
C MET A 472 21.75 -19.23 -3.80
N ASN A 473 21.50 -18.69 -2.62
CA ASN A 473 20.58 -19.24 -1.64
C ASN A 473 19.64 -18.12 -1.17
N GLY A 474 18.32 -18.33 -1.28
CA GLY A 474 17.30 -17.33 -0.94
C GLY A 474 16.59 -16.72 -2.17
N ASN A 475 16.44 -15.40 -2.22
CA ASN A 475 15.67 -14.69 -3.25
C ASN A 475 16.58 -13.88 -4.19
N PHE A 476 16.35 -13.98 -5.50
CA PHE A 476 17.07 -13.21 -6.51
C PHE A 476 16.11 -12.73 -7.61
N ALA A 477 16.00 -11.41 -7.79
CA ALA A 477 15.13 -10.80 -8.80
C ALA A 477 15.90 -9.85 -9.72
N VAL A 478 15.62 -9.92 -11.02
CA VAL A 478 16.34 -9.15 -12.05
C VAL A 478 15.36 -8.36 -12.91
N ALA A 479 15.64 -7.06 -13.05
CA ALA A 479 14.91 -6.10 -13.88
C ALA A 479 13.45 -5.87 -13.48
N ARG A 480 12.68 -5.19 -14.34
CA ARG A 480 11.22 -5.02 -14.21
C ARG A 480 10.52 -5.06 -15.56
N ASN A 481 9.22 -5.28 -15.58
CA ASN A 481 8.46 -5.44 -16.84
C ASN A 481 8.51 -4.19 -17.73
N SER A 482 8.57 -2.98 -17.16
CA SER A 482 8.73 -1.72 -17.89
C SER A 482 10.16 -1.37 -18.28
N ARG A 483 11.16 -2.07 -17.72
CA ARG A 483 12.59 -1.99 -18.09
C ARG A 483 13.17 -3.39 -18.02
N ARG A 484 12.97 -4.14 -19.10
CA ARG A 484 13.41 -5.54 -19.24
C ARG A 484 14.93 -5.62 -19.13
N GLY A 485 15.41 -6.72 -18.59
CA GLY A 485 16.82 -7.03 -18.52
C GLY A 485 17.04 -8.52 -18.32
N ASP A 486 18.10 -9.02 -18.95
CA ASP A 486 18.28 -10.44 -19.14
C ASP A 486 19.22 -11.04 -18.09
N VAL A 487 19.07 -12.34 -17.87
CA VAL A 487 20.10 -13.15 -17.22
C VAL A 487 20.80 -13.96 -18.30
N THR A 488 22.09 -13.72 -18.49
CA THR A 488 22.92 -14.44 -19.46
C THR A 488 23.90 -15.35 -18.72
N VAL A 489 23.77 -16.66 -18.93
CA VAL A 489 24.72 -17.69 -18.47
C VAL A 489 25.54 -18.12 -19.68
N LYS A 490 26.77 -17.64 -19.74
CA LYS A 490 27.67 -17.83 -20.89
C LYS A 490 28.24 -19.23 -20.97
N SER A 491 29.00 -19.47 -22.05
CA SER A 491 29.54 -20.78 -22.37
C SER A 491 30.31 -21.43 -21.22
N GLY A 492 29.97 -22.67 -20.90
CA GLY A 492 30.56 -23.45 -19.80
C GLY A 492 30.28 -22.93 -18.39
N ALA A 493 29.50 -21.86 -18.22
CA ALA A 493 29.20 -21.29 -16.92
C ALA A 493 28.10 -22.05 -16.18
N THR A 494 28.04 -21.89 -14.86
CA THR A 494 27.06 -22.56 -14.00
C THR A 494 26.33 -21.54 -13.12
N LEU A 495 25.00 -21.55 -13.18
CA LEU A 495 24.10 -20.86 -12.25
C LEU A 495 23.41 -21.89 -11.34
N ARG A 496 23.72 -21.87 -10.05
CA ARG A 496 23.20 -22.83 -9.07
C ARG A 496 22.27 -22.13 -8.09
N ILE A 497 21.07 -22.65 -7.92
CA ILE A 497 19.97 -21.99 -7.23
C ILE A 497 19.43 -22.89 -6.13
N GLU A 498 19.40 -22.37 -4.91
CA GLU A 498 18.65 -22.92 -3.78
C GLU A 498 17.68 -21.83 -3.27
N GLY A 499 16.50 -21.75 -3.87
CA GLY A 499 15.48 -20.73 -3.55
C GLY A 499 14.73 -20.22 -4.78
N ASN A 500 14.48 -18.91 -4.80
CA ASN A 500 13.57 -18.28 -5.76
C ASN A 500 14.32 -17.35 -6.72
N LEU A 501 14.19 -17.61 -8.02
CA LEU A 501 14.72 -16.76 -9.09
C LEU A 501 13.56 -16.14 -9.88
N THR A 502 13.54 -14.80 -9.99
CA THR A 502 12.60 -14.07 -10.85
C THR A 502 13.35 -13.25 -11.89
N ILE A 503 13.01 -13.42 -13.17
CA ILE A 503 13.63 -12.69 -14.28
C ILE A 503 12.55 -11.93 -15.03
N TYR A 504 12.60 -10.60 -14.97
CA TYR A 504 11.74 -9.72 -15.74
C TYR A 504 12.35 -9.43 -17.12
N GLY A 505 12.76 -10.47 -17.83
CA GLY A 505 13.43 -10.44 -19.14
C GLY A 505 13.69 -11.85 -19.63
N ASP A 506 14.64 -12.03 -20.55
CA ASP A 506 15.01 -13.33 -21.08
C ASP A 506 16.07 -14.03 -20.20
N LEU A 507 16.05 -15.35 -20.23
CA LEU A 507 17.13 -16.19 -19.73
C LEU A 507 17.89 -16.75 -20.93
N ASN A 508 19.14 -16.32 -21.10
CA ASN A 508 20.00 -16.71 -22.21
C ASN A 508 21.05 -17.72 -21.73
N LEU A 509 21.01 -18.93 -22.29
CA LEU A 509 21.95 -20.02 -22.00
C LEU A 509 22.82 -20.28 -23.24
N GLU A 510 24.13 -20.10 -23.09
CA GLU A 510 25.11 -20.38 -24.15
C GLU A 510 25.63 -21.83 -24.12
N ASP A 511 26.41 -22.22 -25.13
CA ASP A 511 26.88 -23.59 -25.29
C ASP A 511 27.67 -24.09 -24.07
N GLY A 512 27.25 -25.21 -23.50
CA GLY A 512 27.80 -25.76 -22.27
C GLY A 512 27.33 -25.09 -20.98
N ALA A 513 26.45 -24.09 -21.03
CA ALA A 513 25.90 -23.46 -19.84
C ALA A 513 25.00 -24.43 -19.05
N SER A 514 25.01 -24.27 -17.72
CA SER A 514 24.21 -25.10 -16.82
C SER A 514 23.43 -24.29 -15.78
N ILE A 515 22.21 -24.74 -15.50
CA ILE A 515 21.43 -24.34 -14.33
C ILE A 515 21.20 -25.57 -13.44
N GLU A 516 21.51 -25.41 -12.15
CA GLU A 516 21.39 -26.46 -11.15
C GLU A 516 20.48 -26.00 -10.00
N PHE A 517 19.29 -26.59 -9.89
CA PHE A 517 18.42 -26.37 -8.74
C PHE A 517 18.75 -27.37 -7.62
N ILE A 518 19.12 -26.87 -6.45
CA ILE A 518 19.53 -27.67 -5.29
C ILE A 518 18.46 -27.61 -4.21
N GLY A 519 18.21 -28.74 -3.55
CA GLY A 519 17.25 -28.85 -2.46
C GLY A 519 15.81 -28.96 -2.95
N GLU A 520 14.87 -28.67 -2.05
CA GLU A 520 13.43 -28.75 -2.26
C GLU A 520 12.83 -27.33 -2.20
N ASN A 521 11.71 -27.09 -2.88
CA ASN A 521 10.99 -25.80 -2.91
C ASN A 521 11.64 -24.67 -3.73
N ASN A 522 12.47 -24.99 -4.70
CA ASN A 522 12.94 -23.98 -5.67
C ASN A 522 11.77 -23.48 -6.54
N ALA A 523 11.80 -22.21 -6.90
CA ALA A 523 10.87 -21.66 -7.88
C ALA A 523 11.58 -20.72 -8.86
N VAL A 524 11.20 -20.80 -10.13
CA VAL A 524 11.69 -19.92 -11.18
C VAL A 524 10.52 -19.25 -11.88
N ASN A 525 10.61 -17.93 -12.04
CA ASN A 525 9.56 -17.11 -12.63
C ASN A 525 10.16 -16.21 -13.71
N ILE A 526 10.00 -16.59 -14.98
CA ILE A 526 10.58 -15.90 -16.14
C ILE A 526 9.46 -15.25 -16.94
N PHE A 527 9.50 -13.93 -17.06
CA PHE A 527 8.50 -13.19 -17.82
C PHE A 527 8.83 -13.12 -19.33
N GLY A 528 10.11 -13.23 -19.71
CA GLY A 528 10.55 -13.32 -21.11
C GLY A 528 10.60 -14.76 -21.63
N SER A 529 11.64 -15.07 -22.39
CA SER A 529 11.89 -16.36 -23.03
C SER A 529 13.12 -17.06 -22.45
N VAL A 530 13.17 -18.39 -22.58
CA VAL A 530 14.39 -19.17 -22.30
C VAL A 530 15.06 -19.49 -23.63
N ASN A 531 16.17 -18.80 -23.92
CA ASN A 531 16.93 -18.93 -25.15
C ASN A 531 18.12 -19.86 -24.92
N ARG A 532 18.29 -20.89 -25.75
CA ARG A 532 19.39 -21.85 -25.64
C ARG A 532 20.19 -21.87 -26.93
N THR A 533 21.49 -21.67 -26.84
CA THR A 533 22.42 -21.86 -27.95
C THR A 533 23.34 -23.02 -27.64
N GLY A 534 23.39 -24.03 -28.51
CA GLY A 534 24.21 -25.23 -28.27
C GLY A 534 23.63 -26.20 -27.23
N GLU A 535 24.49 -27.00 -26.62
CA GLU A 535 24.12 -27.99 -25.60
C GLU A 535 24.07 -27.34 -24.22
N THR A 536 22.89 -27.29 -23.60
CA THR A 536 22.68 -26.66 -22.28
C THR A 536 22.04 -27.64 -21.33
N THR A 537 22.31 -27.48 -20.02
CA THR A 537 21.78 -28.39 -19.00
C THR A 537 20.94 -27.62 -17.98
N VAL A 538 19.74 -28.12 -17.67
CA VAL A 538 18.91 -27.63 -16.56
C VAL A 538 18.53 -28.85 -15.72
N THR A 539 18.90 -28.86 -14.44
CA THR A 539 18.73 -30.02 -13.55
C THR A 539 18.16 -29.64 -12.19
N GLY A 540 17.60 -30.62 -11.48
CA GLY A 540 17.04 -30.45 -10.15
C GLY A 540 15.51 -30.34 -10.14
N THR A 541 14.94 -30.14 -8.94
CA THR A 541 13.50 -30.00 -8.74
C THR A 541 13.15 -28.55 -8.45
N PHE A 542 12.24 -27.99 -9.24
CA PHE A 542 11.77 -26.62 -9.13
C PHE A 542 10.35 -26.47 -9.66
N LEU A 543 9.65 -25.43 -9.20
CA LEU A 543 8.40 -24.95 -9.76
C LEU A 543 8.70 -23.95 -10.88
N ASP A 544 8.32 -24.26 -12.10
CA ASP A 544 8.28 -23.30 -13.20
C ASP A 544 6.97 -22.51 -13.15
N VAL A 545 7.02 -21.27 -12.69
CA VAL A 545 5.83 -20.45 -12.42
C VAL A 545 5.12 -20.01 -13.71
N LYS A 546 5.84 -19.95 -14.84
CA LYS A 546 5.34 -19.40 -16.11
C LYS A 546 5.47 -20.38 -17.28
N ASP A 547 5.76 -21.65 -16.98
CA ASP A 547 5.90 -22.75 -17.96
C ASP A 547 6.84 -22.38 -19.13
N LYS A 548 8.06 -21.97 -18.81
CA LYS A 548 9.08 -21.50 -19.78
C LYS A 548 10.16 -22.52 -20.12
N PHE A 549 10.38 -23.55 -19.29
CA PHE A 549 11.46 -24.52 -19.44
C PHE A 549 11.15 -25.77 -20.25
#